data_AF-A0A847YN02-F1
#
_entry.id   AF-A0A847YN02-F1
#
_cell.length_a   1.000
_cell.length_b   1.000
_cell.length_c   1.000
_cell.angle_alpha   90.00
_cell.angle_beta   90.00
_cell.angle_gamma   90.00
#
_symmetry.space_group_name_H-M   'P 1'
#
loop_
_entity.id
_entity.type
_entity.pdbx_description
1 polymer ?
#
loop_
_entity_poly.entity_id
_entity_poly.type
_entity_poly.pdbx_seq_one_letter_code
_entity_poly.pdbx_strand_id
1 'polypeptide(L)'
;MGLRIVAAGSNMLIAEEVSNAVRVIVGDVAEITAVTTASLTDDQLGDIFVCAVTQREPLSRVVPLDKMVVLDLRPTSQFFMRVSRIPAGETVYIFNSNINYARLLKQSCDALRIRAVEFVPIAYEDMPGEEVITKLRQARYIIGVGKLVEKEALLSDRYRQYLRPDVTIIGNTRVATMQSAFLLIQRVTEYFHTTASKQIAVLAAEMKELSESAQTDSERYADIATEIEKLISESDNSILTLRDTIMKSFAAQIDPNISLTAGDSAAADSNADIVHALEDINVLSSNVLHFEKNQN
;
A
#
# COMPACT_ATOMS: atom_id res chain seq x y z
N MET A 1 11.07 16.46 14.23
CA MET A 1 11.62 16.36 12.86
C MET A 1 10.73 15.40 12.10
N GLY A 2 10.10 15.82 10.99
CA GLY A 2 9.06 15.02 10.33
C GLY A 2 9.63 14.05 9.30
N LEU A 3 9.16 12.80 9.31
CA LEU A 3 9.48 11.81 8.28
C LEU A 3 8.83 12.20 6.96
N ARG A 4 9.59 12.24 5.86
CA ARG A 4 9.08 12.52 4.50
C ARG A 4 9.03 11.24 3.66
N ILE A 5 7.85 10.88 3.20
CA ILE A 5 7.61 9.73 2.33
C ILE A 5 7.21 10.21 0.93
N VAL A 6 7.88 9.70 -0.09
CA VAL A 6 7.56 9.98 -1.50
C VAL A 6 6.86 8.76 -2.10
N ALA A 7 5.60 8.91 -2.49
CA ALA A 7 4.81 7.90 -3.18
C ALA A 7 4.94 8.07 -4.70
N ALA A 8 5.65 7.14 -5.36
CA ALA A 8 5.95 7.20 -6.78
C ALA A 8 5.04 6.27 -7.61
N GLY A 9 4.54 6.79 -8.74
CA GLY A 9 3.73 6.04 -9.70
C GLY A 9 4.10 6.31 -11.16
N SER A 10 3.64 5.47 -12.08
CA SER A 10 3.86 5.66 -13.53
C SER A 10 3.17 6.92 -14.07
N ASN A 11 2.07 7.30 -13.43
CA ASN A 11 1.35 8.55 -13.65
C ASN A 11 0.77 9.02 -12.30
N MET A 12 0.17 10.21 -12.29
CA MET A 12 -0.31 10.81 -11.04
C MET A 12 -1.42 9.98 -10.37
N LEU A 13 -2.33 9.36 -11.13
CA LEU A 13 -3.41 8.54 -10.57
C LEU A 13 -2.86 7.35 -9.76
N ILE A 14 -1.81 6.71 -10.28
CA ILE A 14 -1.12 5.61 -9.60
C ILE A 14 -0.30 6.12 -8.42
N ALA A 15 0.38 7.26 -8.55
CA ALA A 15 1.14 7.86 -7.46
C ALA A 15 0.24 8.21 -6.26
N GLU A 16 -0.93 8.78 -6.52
CA GLU A 16 -1.93 9.05 -5.50
C GLU A 16 -2.53 7.78 -4.88
N GLU A 17 -2.71 6.71 -5.66
CA GLU A 17 -3.17 5.42 -5.12
C GLU A 17 -2.14 4.85 -4.14
N VAL A 18 -0.86 4.88 -4.50
CA VAL A 18 0.25 4.50 -3.60
C VAL A 18 0.26 5.41 -2.37
N SER A 19 0.13 6.72 -2.54
CA SER A 19 0.06 7.69 -1.44
C SER A 19 -1.08 7.38 -0.47
N ASN A 20 -2.27 7.07 -0.99
CA ASN A 20 -3.41 6.69 -0.17
C ASN A 20 -3.14 5.39 0.59
N ALA A 21 -2.55 4.39 -0.06
CA ALA A 21 -2.16 3.14 0.61
C ALA A 21 -1.15 3.39 1.73
N VAL A 22 -0.12 4.21 1.48
CA VAL A 22 0.85 4.63 2.50
C VAL A 22 0.15 5.31 3.67
N ARG A 23 -0.75 6.27 3.41
CA ARG A 23 -1.48 6.98 4.47
C ARG A 23 -2.33 6.06 5.33
N VAL A 24 -2.93 5.02 4.75
CA VAL A 24 -3.64 3.98 5.52
C VAL A 24 -2.68 3.18 6.41
N ILE A 25 -1.44 2.95 5.96
CA ILE A 25 -0.44 2.11 6.63
C ILE A 25 0.42 2.87 7.67
N VAL A 26 0.58 4.18 7.56
CA VAL A 26 1.41 4.94 8.50
C VAL A 26 0.64 6.05 9.23
N GLY A 27 -0.59 6.35 8.81
CA GLY A 27 -1.36 7.45 9.37
C GLY A 27 -0.70 8.81 9.13
N ASP A 28 -0.77 9.68 10.14
CA ASP A 28 -0.28 11.07 10.08
C ASP A 28 1.15 11.23 10.62
N VAL A 29 1.88 10.14 10.84
CA VAL A 29 3.27 10.17 11.35
C VAL A 29 4.29 10.67 10.31
N ALA A 30 3.87 10.81 9.05
CA ALA A 30 4.74 11.20 7.95
C ALA A 30 4.05 12.17 6.97
N GLU A 31 4.85 13.08 6.40
CA GLU A 31 4.44 13.88 5.26
C GLU A 31 4.56 13.02 3.99
N ILE A 32 3.44 12.85 3.26
CA ILE A 32 3.39 11.98 2.08
C ILE A 32 3.21 12.86 0.83
N THR A 33 4.15 12.78 -0.11
CA THR A 33 4.09 13.48 -1.40
C THR A 33 3.95 12.49 -2.55
N ALA A 34 2.92 12.67 -3.38
CA ALA A 34 2.72 11.87 -4.59
C ALA A 34 3.49 12.46 -5.78
N VAL A 35 4.26 11.64 -6.49
CA VAL A 35 5.05 12.05 -7.67
C VAL A 35 5.02 11.00 -8.76
N THR A 36 5.29 11.42 -10.00
CA THR A 36 5.56 10.46 -11.07
C THR A 36 6.99 9.96 -10.98
N THR A 37 7.23 8.68 -11.27
CA THR A 37 8.60 8.13 -11.32
C THR A 37 9.48 8.92 -12.31
N ALA A 38 8.89 9.37 -13.43
CA ALA A 38 9.60 10.12 -14.46
C ALA A 38 10.01 11.53 -14.03
N SER A 39 9.40 12.11 -13.00
CA SER A 39 9.75 13.45 -12.49
C SER A 39 10.88 13.44 -11.46
N LEU A 40 11.34 12.26 -11.02
CA LEU A 40 12.42 12.13 -10.03
C LEU A 40 13.79 12.16 -10.72
N THR A 41 14.66 13.05 -10.27
CA THR A 41 16.05 13.19 -10.73
C THR A 41 17.08 12.74 -9.70
N ASP A 42 16.69 12.72 -8.43
CA ASP A 42 17.53 12.31 -7.29
C ASP A 42 16.65 11.76 -6.14
N ASP A 43 17.28 11.46 -5.01
CA ASP A 43 16.68 10.88 -3.81
C ASP A 43 16.50 11.88 -2.65
N GLN A 44 16.64 13.19 -2.90
CA GLN A 44 16.63 14.23 -1.86
C GLN A 44 15.21 14.63 -1.41
N LEU A 45 14.22 14.33 -2.24
CA LEU A 45 12.82 14.69 -2.00
C LEU A 45 12.21 14.01 -0.77
N GLY A 46 12.73 12.83 -0.39
CA GLY A 46 12.17 12.02 0.68
C GLY A 46 13.21 11.22 1.46
N ASP A 47 12.81 10.77 2.63
CA ASP A 47 13.61 9.87 3.46
C ASP A 47 13.30 8.41 3.12
N ILE A 48 12.05 8.12 2.73
CA ILE A 48 11.56 6.83 2.24
C ILE A 48 10.80 7.05 0.93
N PHE A 49 11.04 6.19 -0.06
CA PHE A 49 10.34 6.18 -1.34
C PHE A 49 9.51 4.91 -1.46
N VAL A 50 8.21 5.07 -1.73
CA VAL A 50 7.26 3.97 -1.82
C VAL A 50 6.70 3.87 -3.24
N CYS A 51 6.65 2.67 -3.80
CA CYS A 51 6.07 2.45 -5.13
C CYS A 51 5.36 1.10 -5.24
N ALA A 52 4.52 0.93 -6.25
CA ALA A 52 3.97 -0.38 -6.59
C ALA A 52 5.04 -1.29 -7.23
N VAL A 53 4.84 -2.61 -7.16
CA VAL A 53 5.75 -3.63 -7.76
C VAL A 53 6.16 -3.30 -9.20
N THR A 54 5.22 -2.81 -10.02
CA THR A 54 5.46 -2.45 -11.43
C THR A 54 6.37 -1.23 -11.62
N GLN A 55 6.68 -0.48 -10.57
CA GLN A 55 7.51 0.72 -10.60
C GLN A 55 8.86 0.54 -9.89
N ARG A 56 9.12 -0.65 -9.32
CA ARG A 56 10.38 -0.96 -8.63
C ARG A 56 11.60 -0.70 -9.51
N GLU A 57 11.64 -1.33 -10.68
CA GLU A 57 12.82 -1.25 -11.55
C GLU A 57 13.05 0.18 -12.12
N PRO A 58 12.02 0.89 -12.64
CA PRO A 58 12.16 2.29 -13.01
C PRO A 58 12.67 3.18 -11.88
N LEU A 59 12.13 3.03 -10.67
CA LEU A 59 12.48 3.89 -9.53
C LEU A 59 13.90 3.62 -9.00
N SER A 60 14.35 2.36 -9.01
CA SER A 60 15.69 1.99 -8.54
C SER A 60 16.84 2.55 -9.38
N ARG A 61 16.53 3.16 -10.54
CA ARG A 61 17.53 3.86 -11.38
C ARG A 61 17.92 5.22 -10.82
N VAL A 62 17.11 5.78 -9.93
CA VAL A 62 17.28 7.13 -9.36
C VAL A 62 17.40 7.08 -7.84
N VAL A 63 16.64 6.19 -7.18
CA VAL A 63 16.59 6.08 -5.73
C VAL A 63 17.36 4.85 -5.25
N PRO A 64 18.21 4.98 -4.21
CA PRO A 64 18.88 3.84 -3.57
C PRO A 64 17.90 2.81 -3.01
N LEU A 65 18.21 1.52 -3.18
CA LEU A 65 17.33 0.42 -2.77
C LEU A 65 17.03 0.41 -1.26
N ASP A 66 17.98 0.86 -0.43
CA ASP A 66 17.76 0.97 1.00
C ASP A 66 16.67 2.00 1.32
N LYS A 67 16.56 3.11 0.59
CA LYS A 67 15.48 4.09 0.77
C LYS A 67 14.14 3.66 0.18
N MET A 68 14.06 2.53 -0.52
CA MET A 68 12.87 2.11 -1.24
C MET A 68 12.05 1.07 -0.46
N VAL A 69 10.72 1.23 -0.49
CA VAL A 69 9.75 0.22 -0.08
C VAL A 69 8.81 -0.06 -1.24
N VAL A 70 8.57 -1.35 -1.52
CA VAL A 70 7.69 -1.78 -2.60
C VAL A 70 6.39 -2.30 -2.01
N LEU A 71 5.28 -1.64 -2.30
CA LEU A 71 3.94 -2.11 -1.96
C LEU A 71 3.44 -3.10 -3.01
N ASP A 72 3.02 -4.27 -2.55
CA ASP A 72 2.26 -5.22 -3.35
C ASP A 72 0.78 -4.88 -3.23
N LEU A 73 0.28 -4.09 -4.17
CA LEU A 73 -1.10 -3.62 -4.21
C LEU A 73 -1.98 -4.63 -4.96
N ARG A 74 -2.91 -5.27 -4.24
CA ARG A 74 -3.79 -6.31 -4.80
C ARG A 74 -5.26 -5.90 -4.76
N PRO A 75 -6.06 -6.30 -5.77
CA PRO A 75 -7.51 -6.16 -5.71
C PRO A 75 -8.10 -6.84 -4.47
N THR A 76 -9.16 -6.25 -3.90
CA THR A 76 -9.89 -6.86 -2.78
C THR A 76 -10.68 -8.10 -3.19
N SER A 77 -11.01 -8.95 -2.22
CA SER A 77 -11.87 -10.14 -2.45
C SER A 77 -13.23 -9.78 -3.05
N GLN A 78 -13.80 -8.62 -2.66
CA GLN A 78 -15.06 -8.12 -3.20
C GLN A 78 -15.02 -7.92 -4.72
N PHE A 79 -13.88 -7.46 -5.26
CA PHE A 79 -13.70 -7.34 -6.69
C PHE A 79 -13.81 -8.71 -7.37
N PHE A 80 -13.08 -9.71 -6.91
CA PHE A 80 -13.11 -11.05 -7.49
C PHE A 80 -14.48 -11.72 -7.39
N MET A 81 -15.21 -11.51 -6.29
CA MET A 81 -16.59 -11.97 -6.16
C MET A 81 -17.54 -11.33 -7.19
N ARG A 82 -17.32 -10.07 -7.58
CA ARG A 82 -18.10 -9.42 -8.62
C ARG A 82 -17.74 -9.97 -10.00
N VAL A 83 -16.45 -10.19 -10.27
CA VAL A 83 -15.99 -10.77 -11.54
C VAL A 83 -16.47 -12.22 -11.70
N SER A 84 -16.51 -13.03 -10.64
CA SER A 84 -16.98 -14.42 -10.71
C SER A 84 -18.48 -14.57 -11.00
N ARG A 85 -19.26 -13.49 -10.87
CA ARG A 85 -20.69 -13.46 -11.21
C ARG A 85 -20.96 -13.13 -12.68
N ILE A 86 -19.93 -12.81 -13.46
CA ILE A 86 -20.08 -12.59 -14.90
C ILE A 86 -20.51 -13.93 -15.55
N PRO A 87 -21.52 -13.92 -16.44
CA PRO A 87 -22.00 -15.13 -17.10
C PRO A 87 -20.89 -15.88 -17.84
N ALA A 88 -20.94 -17.22 -17.80
CA ALA A 88 -19.99 -18.07 -18.50
C ALA A 88 -20.04 -17.85 -20.01
N GLY A 89 -18.88 -17.90 -20.67
CA GLY A 89 -18.72 -17.69 -22.11
C GLY A 89 -18.59 -16.22 -22.53
N GLU A 90 -18.74 -15.27 -21.62
CA GLU A 90 -18.57 -13.85 -21.91
C GLU A 90 -17.08 -13.45 -22.03
N THR A 91 -16.83 -12.39 -22.82
CA THR A 91 -15.51 -11.75 -22.93
C THR A 91 -15.45 -10.55 -21.99
N VAL A 92 -14.43 -10.53 -21.15
CA VAL A 92 -14.15 -9.49 -20.14
C VAL A 92 -12.91 -8.71 -20.56
N TYR A 93 -13.07 -7.41 -20.75
CA TYR A 93 -11.99 -6.54 -21.17
C TYR A 93 -11.28 -5.93 -19.96
N ILE A 94 -9.96 -6.07 -19.88
CA ILE A 94 -9.15 -5.53 -18.78
C ILE A 94 -8.58 -4.17 -19.19
N PHE A 95 -9.23 -3.08 -18.77
CA PHE A 95 -8.80 -1.72 -19.06
C PHE A 95 -7.73 -1.26 -18.08
N ASN A 96 -6.56 -0.90 -18.60
CA ASN A 96 -5.45 -0.35 -17.83
C ASN A 96 -4.55 0.56 -18.68
N SER A 97 -3.66 1.33 -18.07
CA SER A 97 -2.70 2.15 -18.80
C SER A 97 -1.69 1.27 -19.54
N ASN A 98 -1.12 0.28 -18.85
CA ASN A 98 -0.13 -0.63 -19.41
C ASN A 98 -0.53 -2.11 -19.41
N ILE A 99 0.13 -2.87 -20.27
CA ILE A 99 -0.15 -4.30 -20.47
C ILE A 99 0.26 -5.18 -19.28
N ASN A 100 1.27 -4.75 -18.50
CA ASN A 100 1.84 -5.56 -17.42
C ASN A 100 0.83 -5.80 -16.31
N TYR A 101 0.11 -4.76 -15.88
CA TYR A 101 -0.92 -4.94 -14.85
C TYR A 101 -2.12 -5.74 -15.38
N ALA A 102 -2.52 -5.55 -16.65
CA ALA A 102 -3.62 -6.33 -17.22
C ALA A 102 -3.33 -7.84 -17.19
N ARG A 103 -2.08 -8.24 -17.48
CA ARG A 103 -1.62 -9.62 -17.34
C ARG A 103 -1.65 -10.11 -15.89
N LEU A 104 -1.18 -9.29 -14.94
CA LEU A 104 -1.20 -9.63 -13.51
C LEU A 104 -2.63 -9.85 -12.99
N LEU A 105 -3.57 -9.01 -13.41
CA LEU A 105 -4.97 -9.14 -13.00
C LEU A 105 -5.58 -10.43 -13.57
N LYS A 106 -5.31 -10.74 -14.84
CA LYS A 106 -5.72 -12.01 -15.45
C LYS A 106 -5.16 -13.21 -14.68
N GLN A 107 -3.86 -13.21 -14.35
CA GLN A 107 -3.22 -14.28 -13.56
C GLN A 107 -3.88 -14.44 -12.19
N SER A 108 -4.27 -13.33 -11.55
CA SER A 108 -4.98 -13.35 -10.27
C SER A 108 -6.35 -14.00 -10.39
N CYS A 109 -7.11 -13.69 -11.45
CA CYS A 109 -8.38 -14.37 -11.75
C CYS A 109 -8.20 -15.86 -12.03
N ASP A 110 -7.15 -16.22 -12.79
CA ASP A 110 -6.82 -17.62 -13.13
C ASP A 110 -6.46 -18.45 -11.90
N ALA A 111 -5.75 -17.85 -10.94
CA ALA A 111 -5.38 -18.46 -9.65
C ALA A 111 -6.61 -18.71 -8.76
N LEU A 112 -7.60 -17.82 -8.81
CA LEU A 112 -8.88 -17.95 -8.09
C LEU A 112 -9.92 -18.81 -8.85
N ARG A 113 -9.50 -19.50 -9.92
CA ARG A 113 -10.35 -20.35 -10.77
C ARG A 113 -11.53 -19.63 -11.42
N ILE A 114 -11.43 -18.31 -11.61
CA ILE A 114 -12.38 -17.53 -12.42
C ILE A 114 -12.02 -17.71 -13.89
N ARG A 115 -12.41 -18.86 -14.46
CA ARG A 115 -12.01 -19.29 -15.83
C ARG A 115 -13.17 -19.47 -16.80
N ALA A 116 -14.39 -19.19 -16.33
CA ALA A 116 -15.60 -19.32 -17.16
C ALA A 116 -15.75 -18.18 -18.18
N VAL A 117 -14.86 -17.19 -18.18
CA VAL A 117 -14.86 -16.01 -19.05
C VAL A 117 -13.52 -15.87 -19.76
N GLU A 118 -13.52 -15.19 -20.90
CA GLU A 118 -12.29 -14.86 -21.63
C GLU A 118 -11.79 -13.47 -21.23
N PHE A 119 -10.52 -13.35 -20.83
CA PHE A 119 -9.92 -12.05 -20.48
C PHE A 119 -9.11 -11.47 -21.64
N VAL A 120 -9.48 -10.26 -22.09
CA VAL A 120 -8.81 -9.54 -23.18
C VAL A 120 -8.26 -8.20 -22.66
N PRO A 121 -6.95 -7.95 -22.71
CA PRO A 121 -6.40 -6.69 -22.23
C PRO A 121 -6.71 -5.51 -23.17
N ILE A 122 -6.94 -4.34 -22.58
CA ILE A 122 -6.95 -3.03 -23.22
C ILE A 122 -5.93 -2.15 -22.47
N ALA A 123 -4.69 -2.12 -22.97
CA ALA A 123 -3.62 -1.28 -22.45
C ALA A 123 -3.60 0.05 -23.22
N TYR A 124 -4.35 1.05 -22.76
CA TYR A 124 -4.69 2.21 -23.60
C TYR A 124 -3.51 3.16 -23.90
N GLU A 125 -2.40 3.06 -23.16
CA GLU A 125 -1.16 3.79 -23.46
C GLU A 125 -0.20 2.97 -24.35
N ASP A 126 -0.31 1.64 -24.33
CA ASP A 126 0.57 0.71 -25.07
C ASP A 126 -0.03 0.22 -26.39
N MET A 127 -1.23 0.68 -26.77
CA MET A 127 -2.00 0.19 -27.92
C MET A 127 -2.44 1.32 -28.86
N PRO A 128 -2.57 1.06 -30.18
CA PRO A 128 -3.14 2.03 -31.10
C PRO A 128 -4.56 2.46 -30.69
N GLY A 129 -4.84 3.76 -30.77
CA GLY A 129 -6.13 4.32 -30.34
C GLY A 129 -7.34 3.67 -31.02
N GLU A 130 -7.26 3.39 -32.32
CA GLU A 130 -8.33 2.70 -33.06
C GLU A 130 -8.58 1.28 -32.54
N GLU A 131 -7.54 0.58 -32.10
CA GLU A 131 -7.70 -0.75 -31.51
C GLU A 131 -8.39 -0.67 -30.14
N VAL A 132 -8.00 0.31 -29.32
CA VAL A 132 -8.66 0.60 -28.04
C VAL A 132 -10.14 0.89 -28.26
N ILE A 133 -10.47 1.79 -29.17
CA ILE A 133 -11.86 2.15 -29.51
C ILE A 133 -12.65 0.93 -30.01
N THR A 134 -12.06 0.13 -30.89
CA THR A 134 -12.71 -1.08 -31.43
C THR A 134 -13.06 -2.06 -30.30
N LYS A 135 -12.12 -2.32 -29.38
CA LYS A 135 -12.37 -3.19 -28.21
C LYS A 135 -13.43 -2.60 -27.28
N LEU A 136 -13.38 -1.28 -27.00
CA LEU A 136 -14.36 -0.60 -26.14
C LEU A 136 -15.79 -0.68 -26.69
N ARG A 137 -15.98 -0.56 -28.01
CA ARG A 137 -17.30 -0.70 -28.66
C ARG A 137 -17.89 -2.10 -28.53
N GLN A 138 -17.05 -3.11 -28.37
CA GLN A 138 -17.47 -4.51 -28.24
C GLN A 138 -17.67 -4.92 -26.78
N ALA A 139 -16.99 -4.25 -25.85
CA ALA A 139 -16.90 -4.62 -24.45
C ALA A 139 -18.23 -4.49 -23.70
N ARG A 140 -18.89 -5.63 -23.44
CA ARG A 140 -20.03 -5.71 -22.53
C ARG A 140 -19.59 -5.67 -21.06
N TYR A 141 -18.44 -6.26 -20.75
CA TYR A 141 -17.85 -6.26 -19.41
C TYR A 141 -16.45 -5.65 -19.46
N ILE A 142 -16.22 -4.65 -18.61
CA ILE A 142 -14.92 -4.02 -18.44
C ILE A 142 -14.50 -4.11 -16.97
N ILE A 143 -13.28 -4.56 -16.73
CA ILE A 143 -12.66 -4.58 -15.40
C ILE A 143 -11.36 -3.80 -15.42
N GLY A 144 -10.94 -3.26 -14.28
CA GLY A 144 -9.68 -2.52 -14.19
C GLY A 144 -9.50 -1.87 -12.84
N VAL A 145 -8.41 -1.12 -12.67
CA VAL A 145 -8.18 -0.32 -11.46
C VAL A 145 -9.25 0.76 -11.37
N GLY A 146 -9.88 0.93 -10.20
CA GLY A 146 -11.03 1.84 -9.99
C GLY A 146 -10.80 3.22 -10.59
N LYS A 147 -9.74 3.92 -10.16
CA LYS A 147 -9.34 5.23 -10.69
C LYS A 147 -9.15 5.29 -12.22
N LEU A 148 -8.88 4.16 -12.89
CA LEU A 148 -8.70 4.10 -14.33
C LEU A 148 -10.00 3.78 -15.09
N VAL A 149 -10.92 3.04 -14.47
CA VAL A 149 -12.22 2.72 -15.08
C VAL A 149 -13.31 3.74 -14.75
N GLU A 150 -12.96 4.76 -13.97
CA GLU A 150 -13.83 5.86 -13.56
C GLU A 150 -13.61 7.12 -14.43
N LYS A 151 -14.01 8.29 -13.92
CA LYS A 151 -14.15 9.55 -14.67
C LYS A 151 -12.84 10.09 -15.21
N GLU A 152 -11.73 9.72 -14.58
CA GLU A 152 -10.41 10.23 -14.85
C GLU A 152 -9.78 9.60 -16.11
N ALA A 153 -10.25 8.42 -16.54
CA ALA A 153 -9.76 7.75 -17.75
C ALA A 153 -10.87 7.11 -18.60
N LEU A 154 -11.40 5.94 -18.25
CA LEU A 154 -12.38 5.24 -19.10
C LEU A 154 -13.68 6.03 -19.33
N LEU A 155 -14.20 6.68 -18.29
CA LEU A 155 -15.43 7.46 -18.36
C LEU A 155 -15.19 8.94 -18.70
N SER A 156 -13.95 9.30 -19.05
CA SER A 156 -13.62 10.61 -19.61
C SER A 156 -14.19 10.78 -21.01
N ASP A 157 -14.25 12.02 -21.50
CA ASP A 157 -14.74 12.35 -22.85
C ASP A 157 -13.97 11.62 -23.97
N ARG A 158 -12.72 11.23 -23.67
CA ARG A 158 -11.87 10.49 -24.62
C ARG A 158 -12.46 9.13 -25.00
N TYR A 159 -13.04 8.40 -24.05
CA TYR A 159 -13.43 7.00 -24.27
C TYR A 159 -14.93 6.73 -24.04
N ARG A 160 -15.60 7.56 -23.23
CA ARG A 160 -17.00 7.36 -22.84
C ARG A 160 -17.95 7.17 -24.02
N GLN A 161 -17.76 7.96 -25.08
CA GLN A 161 -18.59 7.91 -26.29
C GLN A 161 -18.50 6.60 -27.07
N TYR A 162 -17.46 5.79 -26.84
CA TYR A 162 -17.26 4.52 -27.52
C TYR A 162 -17.75 3.32 -26.70
N LEU A 163 -18.22 3.55 -25.48
CA LEU A 163 -18.76 2.50 -24.62
C LEU A 163 -20.15 2.08 -25.07
N ARG A 164 -20.46 0.80 -24.89
CA ARG A 164 -21.81 0.28 -25.13
C ARG A 164 -22.81 0.85 -24.11
N PRO A 165 -24.08 1.04 -24.50
CA PRO A 165 -25.13 1.44 -23.56
C PRO A 165 -25.35 0.44 -22.42
N ASP A 166 -25.08 -0.86 -22.66
CA ASP A 166 -25.28 -1.97 -21.72
C ASP A 166 -23.98 -2.41 -21.01
N VAL A 167 -22.93 -1.58 -21.05
CA VAL A 167 -21.63 -1.92 -20.45
C VAL A 167 -21.73 -2.08 -18.93
N THR A 168 -21.15 -3.14 -18.41
CA THR A 168 -20.94 -3.35 -16.98
C THR A 168 -19.48 -3.10 -16.64
N ILE A 169 -19.21 -2.11 -15.78
CA ILE A 169 -17.86 -1.75 -15.35
C ILE A 169 -17.65 -2.20 -13.91
N ILE A 170 -16.58 -2.94 -13.66
CA ILE A 170 -16.17 -3.42 -12.33
C ILE A 170 -14.77 -2.86 -12.05
N GLY A 171 -14.71 -1.75 -11.32
CA GLY A 171 -13.47 -1.23 -10.78
C GLY A 171 -12.99 -2.06 -9.58
N ASN A 172 -11.68 -2.32 -9.51
CA ASN A 172 -11.06 -2.82 -8.31
C ASN A 172 -10.49 -1.68 -7.47
N THR A 173 -10.70 -1.77 -6.16
CA THR A 173 -9.88 -1.09 -5.17
C THR A 173 -8.70 -1.99 -4.85
N ARG A 174 -7.49 -1.44 -4.89
CA ARG A 174 -6.29 -2.16 -4.47
C ARG A 174 -5.88 -1.74 -3.08
N VAL A 175 -5.43 -2.72 -2.32
CA VAL A 175 -4.90 -2.54 -0.98
C VAL A 175 -3.53 -3.21 -0.89
N ALA A 176 -2.65 -2.68 -0.05
CA ALA A 176 -1.37 -3.31 0.19
C ALA A 176 -1.56 -4.67 0.87
N THR A 177 -0.78 -5.67 0.43
CA THR A 177 -0.67 -6.92 1.17
C THR A 177 -0.08 -6.67 2.55
N MET A 178 -0.41 -7.56 3.49
CA MET A 178 0.08 -7.47 4.86
C MET A 178 1.61 -7.48 4.90
N GLN A 179 2.23 -8.33 4.08
CA GLN A 179 3.68 -8.45 4.01
C GLN A 179 4.31 -7.12 3.57
N SER A 180 3.77 -6.49 2.52
CA SER A 180 4.34 -5.23 2.03
C SER A 180 4.02 -4.03 2.92
N ALA A 181 2.85 -4.01 3.57
CA ALA A 181 2.51 -3.03 4.59
C ALA A 181 3.44 -3.14 5.81
N PHE A 182 3.72 -4.36 6.27
CA PHE A 182 4.65 -4.60 7.38
C PHE A 182 6.06 -4.10 7.06
N LEU A 183 6.56 -4.31 5.84
CA LEU A 183 7.86 -3.77 5.42
C LEU A 183 7.91 -2.24 5.47
N LEU A 184 6.84 -1.56 5.07
CA LEU A 184 6.75 -0.11 5.18
C LEU A 184 6.80 0.34 6.64
N ILE A 185 5.97 -0.28 7.47
CA ILE A 185 5.91 -0.03 8.91
C ILE A 185 7.29 -0.21 9.54
N GLN A 186 7.96 -1.35 9.28
CA GLN A 186 9.30 -1.63 9.79
C GLN A 186 10.29 -0.53 9.39
N ARG A 187 10.24 -0.09 8.12
CA ARG A 187 11.13 0.96 7.63
C ARG A 187 10.90 2.31 8.33
N VAL A 188 9.63 2.64 8.58
CA VAL A 188 9.24 3.84 9.34
C VAL A 188 9.74 3.76 10.78
N THR A 189 9.57 2.62 11.45
CA THR A 189 10.06 2.40 12.81
C THR A 189 11.58 2.49 12.89
N GLU A 190 12.30 1.87 11.95
CA GLU A 190 13.76 1.96 11.86
C GLU A 190 14.24 3.40 11.71
N TYR A 191 13.53 4.21 10.91
CA TYR A 191 13.83 5.63 10.74
C TYR A 191 13.72 6.39 12.06
N PHE A 192 12.59 6.25 12.76
CA PHE A 192 12.38 6.94 14.04
C PHE A 192 13.36 6.46 15.10
N HIS A 193 13.56 5.14 15.25
CA HIS A 193 14.51 4.58 16.20
C HIS A 193 15.95 5.07 15.94
N THR A 194 16.38 5.10 14.67
CA THR A 194 17.71 5.59 14.30
C THR A 194 17.85 7.08 14.59
N THR A 195 16.81 7.86 14.32
CA THR A 195 16.80 9.31 14.58
C THR A 195 16.87 9.62 16.06
N ALA A 196 16.04 8.96 16.87
CA ALA A 196 16.04 9.09 18.33
C ALA A 196 17.39 8.65 18.93
N SER A 197 17.92 7.50 18.50
CA SER A 197 19.22 6.99 18.98
C SER A 197 20.36 7.98 18.71
N LYS A 198 20.39 8.60 17.52
CA LYS A 198 21.39 9.62 17.18
C LYS A 198 21.25 10.86 18.04
N GLN A 199 20.03 11.33 18.28
CA GLN A 199 19.77 12.49 19.12
C GLN A 199 20.17 12.24 20.58
N ILE A 200 19.84 11.05 21.13
CA ILE A 200 20.26 10.63 22.47
C ILE A 200 21.79 10.60 22.56
N ALA A 201 22.48 10.08 21.54
CA ALA A 201 23.95 10.04 21.55
C ALA A 201 24.59 11.44 21.53
N VAL A 202 24.02 12.38 20.77
CA VAL A 202 24.47 13.78 20.76
C VAL A 202 24.27 14.42 22.14
N LEU A 203 23.07 14.28 22.71
CA LEU A 203 22.76 14.81 24.04
C LEU A 203 23.65 14.21 25.13
N ALA A 204 23.92 12.90 25.08
CA ALA A 204 24.82 12.24 26.01
C ALA A 204 26.27 12.73 25.91
N ALA A 205 26.73 13.04 24.69
CA ALA A 205 28.05 13.63 24.47
C ALA A 205 28.12 15.06 25.03
N GLU A 206 27.09 15.88 24.79
CA GLU A 206 26.96 17.23 25.37
C GLU A 206 26.94 17.20 26.90
N MET A 207 26.20 16.26 27.52
CA MET A 207 26.21 16.06 28.98
C MET A 207 27.61 15.73 29.49
N LYS A 208 28.35 14.87 28.78
CA LYS A 208 29.70 14.48 29.19
C LYS A 208 30.65 15.67 29.17
N GLU A 209 30.64 16.47 28.11
CA GLU A 209 31.45 17.69 28.01
C GLU A 209 31.09 18.74 29.08
N LEU A 210 29.80 18.89 29.40
CA LEU A 210 29.34 19.77 30.49
C LEU A 210 29.76 19.26 31.88
N SER A 211 29.86 17.94 32.06
CA SER A 211 30.31 17.33 33.32
C SER A 211 31.82 17.48 33.55
N GLU A 212 32.60 17.48 32.47
CA GLU A 212 34.06 17.62 32.51
C GLU A 212 34.52 19.10 32.65
N SER A 213 33.64 20.07 32.37
CA SER A 213 33.94 21.52 32.42
C SER A 213 33.70 22.20 33.79
N ALA A 214 33.43 21.43 34.85
CA ALA A 214 33.34 21.88 36.26
C ALA A 214 32.32 23.01 36.58
N GLN A 215 31.36 23.29 35.70
CA GLN A 215 30.21 24.14 36.00
C GLN A 215 28.93 23.30 36.11
N THR A 216 28.44 23.13 37.33
CA THR A 216 27.18 22.43 37.64
C THR A 216 25.97 23.31 37.29
N ASP A 217 25.66 23.43 35.99
CA ASP A 217 24.36 23.98 35.54
C ASP A 217 23.27 22.91 35.65
N SER A 218 22.77 22.73 36.88
CA SER A 218 21.71 21.74 37.22
C SER A 218 20.45 21.86 36.35
N GLU A 219 20.15 23.05 35.82
CA GLU A 219 19.02 23.28 34.92
C GLU A 219 19.24 22.64 33.55
N ARG A 220 20.44 22.74 32.97
CA ARG A 220 20.77 22.10 31.68
C ARG A 220 20.73 20.58 31.74
N TYR A 221 21.12 19.99 32.88
CA TYR A 221 20.99 18.54 33.09
C TYR A 221 19.52 18.09 33.13
N ALA A 222 18.64 18.90 33.75
CA ALA A 222 17.22 18.62 33.78
C ALA A 222 16.57 18.76 32.38
N ASP A 223 17.00 19.73 31.59
CA ASP A 223 16.54 19.90 30.20
C ASP A 223 16.90 18.69 29.33
N ILE A 224 18.13 18.18 29.45
CA ILE A 224 18.57 17.01 28.67
C ILE A 224 17.85 15.73 29.12
N ALA A 225 17.67 15.53 30.42
CA ALA A 225 16.89 14.39 30.93
C ALA A 225 15.44 14.43 30.42
N THR A 226 14.82 15.61 30.40
CA THR A 226 13.46 15.81 29.87
C THR A 226 13.38 15.46 28.38
N GLU A 227 14.37 15.85 27.57
CA GLU A 227 14.36 15.53 26.14
C GLU A 227 14.60 14.03 25.89
N ILE A 228 15.40 13.34 26.71
CA ILE A 228 15.54 11.87 26.66
C ILE A 228 14.22 11.18 26.96
N GLU A 229 13.50 11.59 28.02
CA GLU A 229 12.19 11.02 28.36
C GLU A 229 11.16 11.21 27.23
N LYS A 230 11.17 12.39 26.60
CA LYS A 230 10.32 12.69 25.45
C LYS A 230 10.64 11.78 24.27
N LEU A 231 11.92 11.56 23.94
CA LEU A 231 12.33 10.67 22.84
C LEU A 231 11.94 9.20 23.08
N ILE A 232 12.06 8.73 24.34
CA ILE A 232 11.60 7.39 24.72
C ILE A 232 10.07 7.29 24.54
N SER A 233 9.32 8.30 24.99
CA SER A 233 7.87 8.34 24.83
C SER A 233 7.43 8.38 23.35
N GLU A 234 8.12 9.14 22.49
CA GLU A 234 7.88 9.15 21.04
C GLU A 234 8.15 7.77 20.39
N SER A 235 9.19 7.07 20.85
CA SER A 235 9.51 5.70 20.42
C SER A 235 8.40 4.71 20.82
N ASP A 236 7.97 4.73 22.08
CA ASP A 236 6.91 3.83 22.57
C ASP A 236 5.57 4.08 21.88
N ASN A 237 5.23 5.36 21.63
CA ASN A 237 4.03 5.71 20.89
C ASN A 237 4.09 5.23 19.41
N SER A 238 5.29 5.20 18.83
CA SER A 238 5.51 4.62 17.49
C SER A 238 5.20 3.12 17.46
N ILE A 239 5.54 2.37 18.52
CA ILE A 239 5.22 0.94 18.67
C ILE A 239 3.71 0.70 18.83
N LEU A 240 3.00 1.57 19.55
CA LEU A 240 1.54 1.46 19.69
C LEU A 240 0.83 1.78 18.37
N THR A 241 1.29 2.83 17.66
CA THR A 241 0.80 3.17 16.32
C THR A 241 1.02 2.03 15.33
N LEU A 242 2.14 1.29 15.46
CA LEU A 242 2.46 0.11 14.68
C LEU A 242 1.41 -0.99 14.83
N ARG A 243 1.02 -1.30 16.08
CA ARG A 243 -0.01 -2.30 16.37
C ARG A 243 -1.37 -1.93 15.77
N ASP A 244 -1.82 -0.70 15.97
CA ASP A 244 -3.12 -0.24 15.46
C ASP A 244 -3.16 -0.25 13.94
N THR A 245 -2.06 0.10 13.30
CA THR A 245 -2.04 0.19 11.85
C THR A 245 -1.95 -1.17 11.18
N ILE A 246 -1.31 -2.15 11.81
CA ILE A 246 -1.40 -3.56 11.39
C ILE A 246 -2.87 -4.00 11.38
N MET A 247 -3.62 -3.73 12.44
CA MET A 247 -5.05 -4.08 12.53
C MET A 247 -5.90 -3.38 11.46
N LYS A 248 -5.64 -2.11 11.18
CA LYS A 248 -6.31 -1.37 10.08
C LYS A 248 -5.97 -1.96 8.71
N SER A 249 -4.73 -2.36 8.47
CA SER A 249 -4.33 -3.01 7.22
C SER A 249 -5.03 -4.35 7.01
N PHE A 250 -5.34 -5.09 8.08
CA PHE A 250 -6.16 -6.31 8.01
C PHE A 250 -7.60 -6.01 7.62
N ALA A 251 -8.23 -5.05 8.31
CA ALA A 251 -9.61 -4.66 8.02
C ALA A 251 -9.77 -4.22 6.55
N ALA A 252 -8.82 -3.42 6.04
CA ALA A 252 -8.83 -2.95 4.66
C ALA A 252 -8.74 -4.07 3.60
N GLN A 253 -8.13 -5.22 3.91
CA GLN A 253 -8.09 -6.37 3.00
C GLN A 253 -9.43 -7.09 2.84
N ILE A 254 -10.27 -7.02 3.88
CA ILE A 254 -11.60 -7.65 3.90
C ILE A 254 -12.61 -6.70 3.27
N ASP A 255 -12.68 -5.47 3.76
CA ASP A 255 -13.51 -4.39 3.20
C ASP A 255 -12.85 -3.03 3.52
N PRO A 256 -12.52 -2.22 2.50
CA PRO A 256 -11.91 -0.91 2.69
C PRO A 256 -12.82 0.10 3.43
N ASN A 257 -14.10 -0.20 3.65
CA ASN A 257 -15.04 0.64 4.38
C ASN A 257 -15.24 0.24 5.86
N ILE A 258 -14.58 -0.82 6.34
CA ILE A 258 -14.60 -1.15 7.78
C ILE A 258 -13.79 -0.09 8.53
N SER A 259 -14.49 0.86 9.13
CA SER A 259 -13.91 1.81 10.06
C SER A 259 -13.80 1.16 11.44
N LEU A 260 -12.60 0.74 11.82
CA LEU A 260 -12.29 0.43 13.22
C LEU A 260 -12.21 1.76 13.96
N THR A 261 -13.36 2.27 14.40
CA THR A 261 -13.42 3.44 15.28
C THR A 261 -12.80 3.05 16.61
N ALA A 262 -11.71 3.71 16.97
CA ALA A 262 -11.17 3.70 18.32
C ALA A 262 -12.27 4.19 19.28
N GLY A 263 -12.83 3.26 20.05
CA GLY A 263 -13.88 3.52 21.03
C GLY A 263 -13.78 2.46 22.11
N ASP A 264 -13.39 2.90 23.30
CA ASP A 264 -13.14 2.10 24.49
C ASP A 264 -14.29 1.13 24.84
N SER A 265 -13.89 0.04 25.50
CA SER A 265 -14.69 -0.98 26.19
C SER A 265 -15.40 -2.08 25.38
N ALA A 266 -15.39 -2.08 24.05
CA ALA A 266 -15.85 -3.24 23.24
C ALA A 266 -14.70 -4.09 22.66
N ALA A 267 -13.46 -3.63 22.84
CA ALA A 267 -12.26 -4.25 22.26
C ALA A 267 -11.82 -5.57 22.92
N ALA A 268 -12.35 -5.92 24.10
CA ALA A 268 -11.94 -7.16 24.78
C ALA A 268 -12.58 -8.40 24.13
N ASP A 269 -13.89 -8.36 23.84
CA ASP A 269 -14.60 -9.47 23.22
C ASP A 269 -14.28 -9.58 21.72
N SER A 270 -14.16 -8.45 21.01
CA SER A 270 -13.76 -8.47 19.60
C SER A 270 -12.31 -8.95 19.40
N ASN A 271 -11.41 -8.72 20.35
CA ASN A 271 -10.04 -9.25 20.26
C ASN A 271 -10.00 -10.76 20.53
N ALA A 272 -10.88 -11.30 21.37
CA ALA A 272 -10.98 -12.75 21.59
C ALA A 272 -11.45 -13.48 20.33
N ASP A 273 -12.49 -12.96 19.66
CA ASP A 273 -13.00 -13.54 18.42
C ASP A 273 -12.00 -13.42 17.26
N ILE A 274 -11.23 -12.33 17.20
CA ILE A 274 -10.17 -12.13 16.20
C ILE A 274 -8.97 -13.04 16.47
N VAL A 275 -8.57 -13.21 17.74
CA VAL A 275 -7.50 -14.16 18.12
C VAL A 275 -7.91 -15.59 17.80
N HIS A 276 -9.17 -15.96 18.06
CA HIS A 276 -9.70 -17.28 17.71
C HIS A 276 -9.71 -17.50 16.19
N ALA A 277 -10.14 -16.49 15.42
CA ALA A 277 -10.07 -16.54 13.96
C ALA A 277 -8.62 -16.62 13.43
N LEU A 278 -7.65 -15.98 14.10
CA LEU A 278 -6.24 -16.06 13.77
C LEU A 278 -5.64 -17.44 14.07
N GLU A 279 -6.05 -18.08 15.16
CA GLU A 279 -5.68 -19.46 15.47
C GLU A 279 -6.27 -20.44 14.45
N ASP A 280 -7.54 -20.26 14.07
CA ASP A 280 -8.20 -21.09 13.05
C ASP A 280 -7.56 -20.94 11.66
N ILE A 281 -7.15 -19.73 11.28
CA ILE A 281 -6.45 -19.48 10.01
C ILE A 281 -5.02 -20.05 10.05
N ASN A 282 -4.33 -20.00 11.19
CA ASN A 282 -3.00 -20.58 11.33
C ASN A 282 -3.03 -22.13 11.28
N VAL A 283 -4.10 -22.73 11.84
CA VAL A 283 -4.41 -24.16 11.72
C VAL A 283 -4.74 -24.54 10.27
N LEU A 284 -5.48 -23.69 9.54
CA LEU A 284 -5.75 -23.91 8.11
C LEU A 284 -4.47 -23.79 7.26
N SER A 285 -3.58 -22.84 7.56
CA SER A 285 -2.33 -22.66 6.81
C SER A 285 -1.34 -23.81 7.03
N SER A 286 -1.27 -24.35 8.25
CA SER A 286 -0.41 -25.49 8.59
C SER A 286 -0.93 -26.80 7.97
N ASN A 287 -2.25 -26.97 7.87
CA ASN A 287 -2.87 -28.10 7.17
C ASN A 287 -2.67 -28.05 5.64
N VAL A 288 -2.67 -26.86 5.03
CA VAL A 288 -2.36 -26.69 3.60
C VAL A 288 -0.89 -27.00 3.31
N LEU A 289 0.04 -26.58 4.18
CA LEU A 289 1.47 -26.89 4.06
C LEU A 289 1.80 -28.38 4.30
N HIS A 290 0.99 -29.11 5.08
CA HIS A 290 1.12 -30.56 5.23
C HIS A 290 0.56 -31.36 4.05
N PHE A 291 -0.47 -30.84 3.36
CA PHE A 291 -1.02 -31.48 2.17
C PHE A 291 -0.06 -31.41 0.96
N GLU A 292 0.70 -30.32 0.82
CA GLU A 292 1.70 -30.17 -0.26
C GLU A 292 2.96 -31.03 -0.07
N LYS A 293 3.27 -31.46 1.16
CA LYS A 293 4.42 -32.34 1.43
C LYS A 293 4.15 -33.83 1.19
N ASN A 294 2.90 -34.26 1.08
CA ASN A 294 2.53 -35.67 0.90
C ASN A 294 2.18 -36.05 -0.55
N GLN A 295 2.45 -35.17 -1.53
CA GLN A 295 2.22 -35.45 -2.95
C GLN A 295 3.47 -35.35 -3.86
N ASN A 296 4.67 -35.36 -3.28
CA ASN A 296 5.92 -35.54 -4.02
C ASN A 296 6.60 -36.84 -3.63
#